data_AF-A0A6J0N5S3-F1
#
_entry.id   AF-A0A6J0N5S3-F1
#
_cell.length_a   1.000
_cell.length_b   1.000
_cell.length_c   1.000
_cell.angle_alpha   90.00
_cell.angle_beta   90.00
_cell.angle_gamma   90.00
#
_symmetry.space_group_name_H-M   'P 1'
#
loop_
_entity.id
_entity.type
_entity.pdbx_description
1 polymer ?
#
loop_
_entity_poly.entity_id
_entity_poly.type
_entity_poly.pdbx_seq_one_letter_code
_entity_poly.pdbx_strand_id
1 'polypeptide(L)'
;MQNVHGVPTLCHCGSPTIVLTSRTQDNPGRRFFRCGTTFGPGHVFKWVDEATSEELARIADKQATLEEDLIQVKEDLLDIKKDIQEIVAILQAMRASKV
;
A
#
# COMPACT_ATOMS: atom_id res chain seq x y z
N MET A 1 6.08 -3.57 24.59
CA MET A 1 6.57 -2.87 23.39
C MET A 1 5.39 -2.76 22.44
N GLN A 2 4.93 -1.56 22.09
CA GLN A 2 3.87 -1.43 21.10
C GLN A 2 4.48 -1.67 19.72
N ASN A 3 3.98 -2.68 19.02
CA ASN A 3 4.52 -3.16 17.75
C ASN A 3 4.01 -2.28 16.61
N VAL A 4 4.88 -1.45 16.05
CA VAL A 4 4.58 -0.71 14.81
C VAL A 4 4.74 -1.68 13.65
N HIS A 5 3.67 -1.96 12.89
CA HIS A 5 3.74 -2.83 11.71
C HIS A 5 4.39 -2.11 10.52
N GLY A 6 5.17 -2.83 9.73
CA GLY A 6 5.94 -2.28 8.61
C GLY A 6 7.12 -1.40 9.05
N VAL A 7 7.47 -0.42 8.21
CA VAL A 7 8.58 0.51 8.43
C VAL A 7 8.15 1.67 9.33
N PRO A 8 8.66 1.77 10.58
CA PRO A 8 8.32 2.88 11.46
C PRO A 8 9.06 4.15 11.00
N THR A 9 8.33 5.24 10.80
CA THR A 9 8.90 6.58 10.48
C THR A 9 8.86 7.53 11.68
N LEU A 10 7.93 7.31 12.60
CA LEU A 10 7.75 8.06 13.85
C LEU A 10 7.66 7.10 15.03
N CYS A 11 8.24 7.51 16.15
CA CYS A 11 7.93 6.92 17.45
C CYS A 11 6.59 7.46 17.94
N HIS A 12 5.87 6.69 18.75
CA HIS A 12 4.60 7.13 19.36
C HIS A 12 4.75 8.39 20.24
N CYS A 13 5.97 8.74 20.68
CA CYS A 13 6.25 10.01 21.37
C CYS A 13 6.38 11.22 20.41
N GLY A 14 6.05 11.05 19.13
CA GLY A 14 6.11 12.07 18.09
C GLY A 14 7.51 12.32 17.49
N SER A 15 8.56 11.74 18.06
CA SER A 15 9.92 11.91 17.56
C SER A 15 10.19 11.02 16.33
N PRO A 16 10.98 11.47 15.33
CA PRO A 16 11.36 10.66 14.19
C PRO A 16 12.17 9.43 14.60
N THR A 17 12.03 8.35 13.85
CA THR A 17 12.88 7.18 14.01
C THR A 17 14.20 7.35 13.29
N ILE A 18 15.27 6.78 13.85
CA ILE A 18 16.58 6.70 13.23
C ILE A 18 16.96 5.24 13.02
N VAL A 19 17.87 4.99 12.06
CA VAL A 19 18.41 3.65 11.80
C VAL A 19 19.83 3.57 12.32
N LEU A 20 20.11 2.56 13.14
CA LEU A 20 21.44 2.26 13.65
C LEU A 20 21.87 0.84 13.25
N THR A 21 23.16 0.58 13.34
CA THR A 21 23.76 -0.74 13.14
C THR A 21 24.15 -1.33 14.48
N SER A 22 23.68 -2.53 14.77
CA SER A 22 24.01 -3.27 15.99
C SER A 22 25.49 -3.65 16.02
N ARG A 23 26.09 -3.45 17.20
CA ARG A 23 27.47 -3.83 17.51
C ARG A 23 27.54 -4.91 18.58
N THR A 24 26.39 -5.52 18.92
CA THR A 24 26.35 -6.61 19.91
C THR A 24 26.93 -7.88 19.30
N GLN A 25 27.44 -8.77 20.16
CA GLN A 25 27.96 -10.07 19.71
C GLN A 25 26.85 -10.97 19.13
N ASP A 26 25.62 -10.82 19.63
CA ASP A 26 24.48 -11.65 19.20
C ASP A 26 23.92 -11.22 17.83
N ASN A 27 24.03 -9.94 17.49
CA ASN A 27 23.47 -9.38 16.25
C ASN A 27 24.46 -8.42 15.57
N PRO A 28 25.69 -8.86 15.24
CA PRO A 28 26.71 -7.99 14.70
C PRO A 28 26.30 -7.51 13.30
N GLY A 29 26.34 -6.19 13.07
CA GLY A 29 26.05 -5.60 11.77
C GLY A 29 24.56 -5.52 11.40
N ARG A 30 23.65 -6.14 12.17
CA ARG A 30 22.21 -6.09 11.90
C ARG A 30 21.68 -4.67 12.16
N ARG A 31 20.84 -4.14 11.27
CA ARG A 31 20.31 -2.78 11.36
C ARG A 31 18.94 -2.75 12.03
N PHE A 32 18.68 -1.73 12.84
CA PHE A 32 17.40 -1.53 13.52
C PHE A 32 16.95 -0.07 13.52
N PHE A 33 15.64 0.13 13.49
CA PHE A 33 14.95 1.38 13.79
C PHE A 33 14.85 1.58 15.30
N ARG A 34 15.03 2.81 15.77
CA ARG A 34 14.67 3.23 17.13
C ARG A 34 14.16 4.66 17.18
N CYS A 35 13.54 5.05 18.29
CA CYS A 35 13.27 6.46 18.59
C CYS A 35 14.56 7.30 18.53
N GLY A 36 14.50 8.43 17.82
CA GLY A 36 15.61 9.37 17.68
C GLY A 36 15.98 10.10 18.97
N THR A 37 15.07 10.19 19.93
CA THR A 37 15.25 10.99 21.16
C THR A 37 15.71 10.14 22.34
N THR A 38 15.16 8.93 22.51
CA THR A 38 15.43 8.09 23.69
C THR A 38 15.34 6.60 23.36
N PHE A 39 15.78 5.74 24.29
CA PHE A 39 15.71 4.29 24.20
C PHE A 39 15.09 3.73 25.48
N GLY A 40 14.27 2.69 25.35
CA GLY A 40 13.71 1.99 26.49
C GLY A 40 12.25 1.61 26.30
N PRO A 41 11.61 1.12 27.38
CA PRO A 41 10.20 0.73 27.38
C PRO A 41 9.33 1.89 26.90
N GLY A 42 8.35 1.55 26.06
CA GLY A 42 7.51 2.57 25.46
C GLY A 42 8.32 3.47 24.53
N HIS A 43 9.22 2.95 23.70
CA HIS A 43 9.74 3.62 22.51
C HIS A 43 9.93 2.61 21.39
N VAL A 44 9.93 3.08 20.13
CA VAL A 44 10.13 2.19 18.97
C VAL A 44 11.51 1.54 19.06
N PHE A 45 11.52 0.23 18.85
CA PHE A 45 12.66 -0.59 18.47
C PHE A 45 12.15 -1.64 17.49
N LYS A 46 12.76 -1.75 16.32
CA LYS A 46 12.38 -2.77 15.33
C LYS A 46 13.54 -3.09 14.39
N TRP A 47 13.74 -4.35 14.05
CA TRP A 47 14.76 -4.72 13.08
C TRP A 47 14.37 -4.31 11.65
N VAL A 48 15.35 -3.87 10.86
CA VAL A 48 15.09 -3.36 9.51
C VAL A 48 14.55 -4.45 8.59
N ASP A 49 15.12 -5.66 8.64
CA ASP A 49 14.68 -6.82 7.86
C ASP A 49 13.23 -7.24 8.18
N GLU A 50 12.85 -7.25 9.45
CA GLU A 50 11.47 -7.52 9.90
C GLU A 50 10.51 -6.44 9.38
N ALA A 51 10.86 -5.16 9.59
CA ALA A 51 10.07 -4.03 9.12
C ALA A 51 9.89 -4.02 7.59
N THR A 52 10.95 -4.32 6.84
CA THR A 52 10.89 -4.41 5.38
C THR A 52 10.07 -5.60 4.92
N SER A 53 10.19 -6.76 5.57
CA SER A 53 9.41 -7.95 5.22
C SER A 53 7.92 -7.73 5.43
N GLU A 54 7.53 -7.13 6.55
CA GLU A 54 6.13 -6.78 6.81
C GLU A 54 5.59 -5.75 5.82
N GLU A 55 6.39 -4.74 5.48
CA GLU A 55 5.98 -3.71 4.51
C GLU A 55 5.83 -4.30 3.10
N LEU A 56 6.72 -5.21 2.70
CA LEU A 56 6.61 -5.92 1.43
C LEU A 56 5.36 -6.80 1.37
N ALA A 57 5.03 -7.52 2.45
CA ALA A 57 3.81 -8.31 2.51
C ALA A 57 2.56 -7.41 2.32
N ARG A 58 2.52 -6.28 3.04
CA ARG A 58 1.43 -5.30 2.90
C ARG A 58 1.32 -4.71 1.49
N ILE A 59 2.45 -4.44 0.85
CA ILE A 59 2.48 -3.97 -0.54
C ILE A 59 1.94 -5.05 -1.48
N ALA A 60 2.34 -6.31 -1.29
CA ALA A 60 1.86 -7.43 -2.09
C ALA A 60 0.33 -7.61 -1.96
N ASP A 61 -0.20 -7.53 -0.74
CA ASP A 61 -1.65 -7.62 -0.51
C ASP A 61 -2.40 -6.50 -1.24
N LYS A 62 -1.91 -5.26 -1.13
CA LYS A 62 -2.49 -4.12 -1.84
C LYS A 62 -2.37 -4.24 -3.35
N GLN A 63 -1.27 -4.79 -3.84
CA GLN A 63 -1.06 -5.03 -5.26
C GLN A 63 -2.11 -6.02 -5.78
N ALA A 64 -2.35 -7.11 -5.05
CA ALA A 64 -3.39 -8.09 -5.43
C ALA A 64 -4.78 -7.43 -5.50
N THR A 65 -5.16 -6.63 -4.50
CA THR A 65 -6.44 -5.89 -4.53
C THR A 65 -6.52 -4.93 -5.71
N LEU A 66 -5.45 -4.19 -6.02
CA LEU A 66 -5.43 -3.28 -7.16
C LEU A 66 -5.51 -4.01 -8.51
N GLU A 67 -4.95 -5.21 -8.60
CA GLU A 67 -5.05 -6.06 -9.79
C GLU A 67 -6.50 -6.55 -9.99
N GLU A 68 -7.20 -6.93 -8.91
CA GLU A 68 -8.62 -7.29 -8.93
C GLU A 68 -9.50 -6.09 -9.33
N ASP A 69 -9.31 -4.94 -8.69
CA ASP A 69 -10.03 -3.71 -9.02
C ASP A 69 -9.84 -3.30 -10.49
N LEU A 70 -8.62 -3.47 -11.02
CA LEU A 70 -8.32 -3.17 -12.43
C LEU A 70 -9.05 -4.12 -13.39
N ILE A 71 -9.22 -5.39 -13.02
CA ILE A 71 -10.01 -6.34 -13.81
C ILE A 71 -11.47 -5.88 -13.82
N GLN A 72 -12.04 -5.55 -12.66
CA GLN A 72 -13.42 -5.07 -12.56
C GLN A 72 -13.65 -3.81 -13.39
N VAL A 73 -12.76 -2.82 -13.28
CA VAL A 73 -12.84 -1.57 -14.08
C VAL A 73 -12.80 -1.86 -15.58
N LYS A 74 -12.03 -2.85 -16.03
CA LYS A 74 -12.00 -3.24 -17.45
C LYS A 74 -13.32 -3.85 -17.90
N GLU A 75 -13.95 -4.66 -17.06
CA GLU A 75 -15.27 -5.24 -17.34
C GLU A 75 -16.33 -4.14 -17.42
N ASP A 76 -16.38 -3.24 -16.43
CA ASP A 76 -17.31 -2.11 -16.40
C ASP A 76 -17.13 -1.22 -17.65
N LEU A 77 -15.90 -1.00 -18.12
CA LEU A 77 -15.63 -0.25 -19.34
C LEU A 77 -16.17 -0.95 -20.60
N LEU A 78 -16.15 -2.28 -20.66
CA LEU A 78 -16.72 -3.03 -21.78
C LEU A 78 -18.23 -2.92 -21.80
N ASP A 79 -18.87 -2.98 -20.64
CA ASP A 79 -20.32 -2.81 -20.51
C ASP A 79 -20.75 -1.39 -20.87
N ILE A 80 -20.07 -0.37 -20.33
CA ILE A 80 -20.31 1.04 -20.71
C ILE A 80 -20.14 1.25 -22.22
N LYS A 81 -19.12 0.63 -22.82
CA LYS A 81 -18.90 0.71 -24.27
C LYS A 81 -20.07 0.12 -25.05
N LYS A 82 -20.62 -1.01 -24.59
CA LYS A 82 -21.77 -1.66 -25.22
C LYS A 82 -23.02 -0.78 -25.10
N ASP A 83 -23.30 -0.24 -23.91
CA ASP A 83 -24.43 0.66 -23.68
C ASP A 83 -24.35 1.89 -24.60
N ILE A 84 -23.17 2.48 -24.74
CA ILE A 84 -22.94 3.61 -25.67
C ILE A 84 -23.23 3.20 -27.11
N GLN A 85 -22.82 2.02 -27.55
CA GLN A 85 -23.09 1.52 -28.91
C GLN A 85 -24.59 1.35 -29.16
N GLU A 86 -25.33 0.82 -28.19
CA GLU A 86 -26.78 0.67 -28.26
C GLU A 86 -27.49 2.03 -28.32
N ILE A 87 -27.09 2.98 -27.47
CA ILE A 87 -27.63 4.34 -27.49
C ILE A 87 -27.37 5.00 -28.85
N VAL A 88 -26.17 4.88 -29.41
CA VAL A 88 -25.82 5.42 -30.73
C VAL A 88 -26.70 4.80 -31.82
N ALA A 89 -26.92 3.48 -31.79
CA ALA A 89 -27.77 2.79 -32.76
C ALA A 89 -29.23 3.29 -32.71
N ILE A 90 -29.79 3.46 -31.49
CA ILE A 90 -31.14 4.01 -31.30
C ILE A 90 -31.24 5.44 -31.85
N LEU A 91 -30.26 6.30 -31.56
CA LEU A 91 -30.24 7.67 -32.06
C LEU A 91 -30.18 7.73 -33.60
N GLN A 92 -29.45 6.81 -34.24
CA GLN A 92 -29.40 6.70 -35.70
C GLN A 92 -30.75 6.26 -36.27
N ALA A 93 -31.40 5.26 -35.67
CA ALA A 93 -32.73 4.81 -36.09
C ALA A 93 -33.78 5.92 -35.94
N MET A 94 -33.77 6.66 -34.83
CA MET A 94 -34.68 7.79 -34.61
C MET A 94 -34.48 8.93 -35.62
N ARG A 95 -33.24 9.17 -36.08
CA ARG A 95 -32.95 10.15 -37.15
C ARG A 95 -33.51 9.69 -38.49
N ALA A 96 -33.40 8.40 -38.81
CA ALA A 96 -33.91 7.83 -40.06
C ALA A 96 -35.45 7.84 -40.16
N SER A 97 -36.16 7.69 -39.03
CA SER A 97 -37.63 7.65 -38.99
C SER A 97 -38.32 9.03 -38.98
N LYS A 98 -37.57 10.15 -38.95
CA LYS A 98 -38.12 11.52 -38.99
C LYS A 98 -38.17 12.12 -40.41
N VAL A 99 -37.96 11.31 -41.45
CA VAL A 99 -38.10 11.67 -42.87
C VAL A 99 -39.40 11.10 -43.43
#